data_AF-A0A7J3CJS3-F1
#
_entry.id   AF-A0A7J3CJS3-F1
#
_cell.length_a   1.000
_cell.length_b   1.000
_cell.length_c   1.000
_cell.angle_alpha   90.00
_cell.angle_beta   90.00
_cell.angle_gamma   90.00
#
_symmetry.space_group_name_H-M   'P 1'
#
loop_
_entity.id
_entity.type
_entity.pdbx_description
1 polymer ?
#
loop_
_entity_poly.entity_id
_entity_poly.type
_entity_poly.pdbx_seq_one_letter_code
_entity_poly.pdbx_strand_id
1 'polypeptide(L)'
;MSRNPEKFISPEKPKKPGKLTPEEVKEMVKKYKKEHEGLLPEYFSLPGEEKEEEERELPEELLDYYEMKEQLKPIEQGLKNETLRKNMIEEILSDIQEGQEEGDIGSAWGAFHGYSFLLSYPEFNEIKKNYPEKINRIEEGLRNEILRKNMIKEILSDIQKGQEEGNLAAAWDAFRRYSFLLPYLSHLYQIGQKKLAEKESQKAMQPEKKKLPPIPEEKAF
;
A
#
# COMPACT_ATOMS: atom_id res chain seq x y z
N MET A 1 -57.46 -48.83 -28.51
CA MET A 1 -57.05 -47.43 -28.28
C MET A 1 -55.57 -47.33 -28.59
N SER A 2 -55.25 -46.63 -29.67
CA SER A 2 -53.89 -46.43 -30.18
C SER A 2 -53.01 -45.67 -29.19
N ARG A 3 -51.79 -46.15 -28.98
CA ARG A 3 -50.63 -45.29 -28.72
C ARG A 3 -49.55 -45.64 -29.73
N ASN A 4 -49.38 -44.73 -30.67
CA ASN A 4 -48.29 -44.67 -31.62
C ASN A 4 -46.96 -44.59 -30.84
N PRO A 5 -45.93 -45.39 -31.18
CA PRO A 5 -44.59 -45.12 -30.71
C PRO A 5 -44.08 -43.87 -31.40
N GLU A 6 -43.72 -42.85 -30.61
CA GLU A 6 -43.04 -41.66 -31.08
C GLU A 6 -41.77 -42.08 -31.83
N LYS A 7 -41.76 -41.85 -33.15
CA LYS A 7 -40.54 -41.84 -33.94
C LYS A 7 -39.69 -40.68 -33.43
N PHE A 8 -38.67 -40.99 -32.66
CA PHE A 8 -37.53 -40.10 -32.45
C PHE A 8 -36.95 -39.77 -33.83
N ILE A 9 -37.25 -38.58 -34.35
CA ILE A 9 -36.50 -37.99 -35.44
C ILE A 9 -35.15 -37.63 -34.82
N SER A 10 -34.14 -38.45 -35.12
CA SER A 10 -32.76 -38.10 -34.85
C SER A 10 -32.49 -36.77 -35.58
N PRO A 11 -32.11 -35.69 -34.89
CA PRO A 11 -31.74 -34.48 -35.58
C PRO A 11 -30.51 -34.81 -36.41
N GLU A 12 -30.66 -34.70 -37.75
CA GLU A 12 -29.53 -34.74 -38.67
C GLU A 12 -28.44 -33.84 -38.09
N LYS A 13 -27.26 -34.42 -37.87
CA LYS A 13 -26.09 -33.67 -37.43
C LYS A 13 -25.94 -32.48 -38.38
N PRO A 14 -25.87 -31.23 -37.88
CA PRO A 14 -25.54 -30.12 -38.74
C PRO A 14 -24.22 -30.44 -39.42
N LYS A 15 -24.20 -30.41 -40.77
CA LYS A 15 -22.97 -30.48 -41.54
C LYS A 15 -22.02 -29.44 -40.91
N LYS A 16 -20.86 -29.90 -40.42
CA LYS A 16 -19.82 -29.00 -39.92
C LYS A 16 -19.68 -27.87 -40.95
N PRO A 17 -19.74 -26.59 -40.55
CA PRO A 17 -19.41 -25.52 -41.47
C PRO A 17 -17.98 -25.83 -41.92
N GLY A 18 -17.79 -26.05 -43.22
CA GLY A 18 -16.45 -26.16 -43.79
C GLY A 18 -15.69 -24.94 -43.31
N LYS A 19 -14.55 -25.14 -42.64
CA LYS A 19 -13.72 -24.01 -42.22
C LYS A 19 -13.35 -23.27 -43.49
N LEU A 20 -13.87 -22.06 -43.63
CA LEU A 20 -13.43 -21.15 -44.68
C LEU A 20 -11.91 -21.03 -44.56
N THR A 21 -11.23 -21.17 -45.68
CA THR A 21 -9.80 -20.91 -45.76
C THR A 21 -9.55 -19.43 -45.46
N PRO A 22 -8.36 -19.06 -44.95
CA PRO A 22 -8.01 -17.67 -44.69
C PRO A 22 -8.22 -16.75 -45.91
N GLU A 23 -8.01 -17.29 -47.11
CA GLU A 23 -8.23 -16.62 -48.39
C GLU A 23 -9.72 -16.35 -48.66
N GLU A 24 -10.59 -17.33 -48.43
CA GLU A 24 -12.05 -17.17 -48.57
C GLU A 24 -12.60 -16.16 -47.55
N VAL A 25 -12.06 -16.15 -46.32
CA VAL A 25 -12.40 -15.14 -45.30
C VAL A 25 -11.98 -13.75 -45.78
N LYS A 26 -10.77 -13.58 -46.33
CA LYS A 26 -10.29 -12.29 -46.87
C LYS A 26 -11.16 -11.78 -48.02
N GLU A 27 -11.60 -12.65 -48.93
CA GLU A 27 -12.49 -12.26 -50.02
C GLU A 27 -13.88 -11.86 -49.54
N MET A 28 -14.47 -12.63 -48.62
CA MET A 28 -15.76 -12.29 -48.00
C MET A 28 -15.70 -10.94 -47.28
N VAL A 29 -14.61 -10.69 -46.56
CA VAL A 29 -14.34 -9.44 -45.86
C VAL A 29 -14.22 -8.26 -46.82
N LYS A 30 -13.46 -8.41 -47.92
CA LYS A 30 -13.34 -7.35 -48.94
C LYS A 30 -14.68 -7.05 -49.58
N LYS A 31 -15.46 -8.09 -49.87
CA LYS A 31 -16.81 -7.93 -50.43
C LYS A 31 -17.73 -7.18 -49.48
N TYR A 32 -17.71 -7.53 -48.19
CA TYR A 32 -18.51 -6.87 -47.16
C TYR A 32 -18.11 -5.41 -46.93
N LYS A 33 -16.80 -5.10 -46.86
CA LYS A 33 -16.29 -3.71 -46.75
C LYS A 33 -16.73 -2.87 -47.97
N LYS A 34 -16.73 -3.44 -49.17
CA LYS A 34 -17.17 -2.78 -50.41
C LYS A 34 -18.69 -2.59 -50.47
N GLU A 35 -19.47 -3.57 -50.01
CA GLU A 35 -20.93 -3.50 -49.98
C GLU A 35 -21.44 -2.52 -48.91
N HIS A 36 -20.64 -2.19 -47.89
CA HIS A 36 -21.00 -1.30 -46.77
C HIS A 36 -20.05 -0.09 -46.66
N GLU A 37 -19.42 0.26 -47.77
CA GLU A 37 -18.50 1.39 -47.91
C GLU A 37 -19.27 2.69 -47.60
N GLY A 38 -18.80 3.45 -46.60
CA GLY A 38 -19.47 4.66 -46.09
C GLY A 38 -20.39 4.48 -44.87
N LEU A 39 -20.66 3.23 -44.45
CA LEU A 39 -21.40 2.93 -43.21
C LEU A 39 -20.51 2.36 -42.08
N LEU A 40 -19.30 1.91 -42.41
CA LEU A 40 -18.34 1.43 -41.43
C LEU A 40 -17.45 2.59 -40.94
N PRO A 41 -17.19 2.70 -39.62
CA PRO A 41 -16.23 3.65 -39.10
C PRO A 41 -14.86 3.44 -39.77
N GLU A 42 -14.14 4.53 -40.05
CA GLU A 42 -12.79 4.49 -40.66
C GLU A 42 -11.80 3.57 -39.90
N TYR A 43 -12.10 3.27 -38.63
CA TYR A 43 -11.27 2.47 -37.74
C TYR A 43 -11.68 0.98 -37.66
N PHE A 44 -12.69 0.55 -38.40
CA PHE A 44 -13.14 -0.86 -38.37
C PHE A 44 -12.06 -1.78 -38.96
N SER A 45 -11.35 -2.46 -38.07
CA SER A 45 -10.28 -3.40 -38.39
C SER A 45 -10.74 -4.81 -38.08
N LEU A 46 -10.51 -5.77 -38.98
CA LEU A 46 -10.96 -7.15 -38.81
C LEU A 46 -9.90 -8.03 -38.15
N PRO A 47 -10.29 -9.18 -37.56
CA PRO A 47 -9.33 -10.10 -36.95
C PRO A 47 -8.28 -10.54 -37.98
N GLY A 48 -7.01 -10.17 -37.76
CA GLY A 48 -5.90 -10.41 -38.69
C GLY A 48 -5.42 -9.18 -39.47
N GLU A 49 -6.09 -8.03 -39.35
CA GLU A 49 -5.47 -6.72 -39.60
C GLU A 49 -4.76 -6.29 -38.32
N GLU A 50 -3.59 -6.85 -38.06
CA GLU A 50 -2.65 -6.24 -37.12
C GLU A 50 -2.31 -4.87 -37.70
N LYS A 51 -2.86 -3.81 -37.11
CA LYS A 51 -2.24 -2.49 -37.27
C LYS A 51 -0.81 -2.68 -36.81
N GLU A 52 0.16 -2.36 -37.66
CA GLU A 52 1.52 -2.09 -37.21
C GLU A 52 1.37 -1.02 -36.12
N GLU A 53 1.38 -1.45 -34.86
CA GLU A 53 1.55 -0.54 -33.75
C GLU A 53 2.93 0.05 -34.00
N GLU A 54 2.98 1.33 -34.39
CA GLU A 54 4.21 2.11 -34.31
C GLU A 54 4.86 1.74 -32.97
N GLU A 55 6.04 1.12 -33.00
CA GLU A 55 6.84 0.88 -31.82
C GLU A 55 7.09 2.24 -31.19
N ARG A 56 6.21 2.64 -30.26
CA ARG A 56 6.40 3.84 -29.48
C ARG A 56 7.58 3.53 -28.57
N GLU A 57 8.75 4.01 -28.97
CA GLU A 57 9.93 4.00 -28.12
C GLU A 57 9.54 4.60 -26.77
N LEU A 58 9.64 3.80 -25.71
CA LEU A 58 9.41 4.26 -24.36
C LEU A 58 10.51 5.27 -24.00
N PRO A 59 10.19 6.35 -23.26
CA PRO A 59 11.19 7.21 -22.64
C PRO A 59 12.25 6.40 -21.87
N GLU A 60 13.50 6.87 -21.91
CA GLU A 60 14.65 6.21 -21.26
C GLU A 60 14.41 5.98 -19.77
N GLU A 61 13.79 6.93 -19.06
CA GLU A 61 13.48 6.79 -17.64
C GLU A 61 12.46 5.68 -17.34
N LEU A 62 11.56 5.40 -18.29
CA LEU A 62 10.61 4.29 -18.16
C LEU A 62 11.31 2.95 -18.41
N LEU A 63 12.25 2.91 -19.36
CA LEU A 63 13.08 1.73 -19.58
C LEU A 63 13.93 1.42 -18.33
N ASP A 64 14.60 2.42 -17.78
CA ASP A 64 15.37 2.33 -16.53
C ASP A 64 14.50 1.86 -15.36
N TYR A 65 13.29 2.42 -15.21
CA TYR A 65 12.35 1.99 -14.18
C TYR A 65 12.02 0.50 -14.30
N TYR A 66 11.70 0.02 -15.51
CA TYR A 66 11.36 -1.38 -15.72
C TYR A 66 12.56 -2.31 -15.51
N GLU A 67 13.74 -1.91 -15.97
CA GLU A 67 14.98 -2.65 -15.73
C GLU A 67 15.27 -2.76 -14.23
N MET A 68 15.29 -1.64 -13.51
CA MET A 68 15.51 -1.62 -12.06
C MET A 68 14.45 -2.45 -11.33
N LYS A 69 13.18 -2.35 -11.73
CA LYS A 69 12.10 -3.12 -11.12
C LYS A 69 12.30 -4.63 -11.26
N GLU A 70 12.68 -5.11 -12.45
CA GLU A 70 12.96 -6.53 -12.63
C GLU A 70 14.22 -6.97 -11.87
N GLN A 71 15.25 -6.12 -11.78
CA GLN A 71 16.44 -6.40 -10.96
C GLN A 71 16.14 -6.44 -9.46
N LEU A 72 15.20 -5.63 -8.96
CA LEU A 72 14.81 -5.57 -7.54
C LEU A 72 13.83 -6.69 -7.14
N LYS A 73 13.13 -7.30 -8.08
CA LYS A 73 12.12 -8.34 -7.84
C LYS A 73 12.61 -9.52 -6.99
N PRO A 74 13.83 -10.09 -7.18
CA PRO A 74 14.34 -11.13 -6.29
C PRO A 74 14.55 -10.63 -4.86
N ILE A 75 14.95 -9.37 -4.69
CA ILE A 75 15.11 -8.73 -3.37
C ILE A 75 13.75 -8.59 -2.69
N GLU A 76 12.74 -8.08 -3.41
CA GLU A 76 11.36 -7.99 -2.90
C GLU A 76 10.82 -9.34 -2.43
N GLN A 77 11.09 -10.42 -3.18
CA GLN A 77 10.71 -11.77 -2.75
C GLN A 77 11.50 -12.22 -1.52
N GLY A 78 12.80 -11.92 -1.45
CA GLY A 78 13.62 -12.17 -0.26
C GLY A 78 13.09 -11.47 0.99
N LEU A 79 12.62 -10.23 0.86
CA LEU A 79 12.03 -9.45 1.96
C LEU A 79 10.67 -9.98 2.45
N LYS A 80 10.05 -10.90 1.71
CA LYS A 80 8.84 -11.64 2.14
C LYS A 80 9.14 -12.83 3.04
N ASN A 81 10.42 -13.19 3.22
CA ASN A 81 10.83 -14.28 4.09
C ASN A 81 10.44 -14.03 5.56
N GLU A 82 9.73 -14.98 6.17
CA GLU A 82 9.24 -14.85 7.56
C GLU A 82 10.37 -14.79 8.59
N THR A 83 11.45 -15.55 8.40
CA THR A 83 12.62 -15.52 9.29
C THR A 83 13.29 -14.15 9.26
N LEU A 84 13.47 -13.57 8.08
CA LEU A 84 14.06 -12.24 7.92
C LEU A 84 13.20 -11.17 8.61
N ARG A 85 11.88 -11.20 8.40
CA ARG A 85 10.93 -10.29 9.05
C ARG A 85 10.96 -10.43 10.57
N LYS A 86 10.98 -11.67 11.07
CA LYS A 86 11.09 -11.95 12.51
C LYS A 86 12.39 -11.38 13.09
N ASN A 87 13.53 -11.60 12.43
CA ASN A 87 14.83 -11.12 12.89
C ASN A 87 14.87 -9.59 12.93
N MET A 88 14.34 -8.91 11.90
CA MET A 88 14.22 -7.46 11.89
C MET A 88 13.40 -6.92 13.08
N ILE A 89 12.28 -7.57 13.42
CA ILE A 89 11.46 -7.17 14.58
C ILE A 89 12.22 -7.43 15.90
N GLU A 90 12.96 -8.52 15.98
CA GLU A 90 13.77 -8.87 17.16
C GLU A 90 14.94 -7.90 17.34
N GLU A 91 15.60 -7.48 16.27
CA GLU A 91 16.63 -6.44 16.28
C GLU A 91 16.09 -5.13 16.88
N ILE A 92 14.94 -4.65 16.40
CA ILE A 92 14.33 -3.42 16.93
C ILE A 92 13.99 -3.54 18.41
N LEU A 93 13.57 -4.72 18.87
CA LEU A 93 13.31 -4.96 20.28
C LEU A 93 14.61 -4.96 21.11
N SER A 94 15.71 -5.47 20.56
CA SER A 94 17.04 -5.41 21.20
C SER A 94 17.51 -3.96 21.30
N ASP A 95 17.45 -3.22 20.20
CA ASP A 95 17.79 -1.80 20.13
C ASP A 95 16.98 -0.96 21.14
N ILE A 96 15.70 -1.29 21.34
CA ILE A 96 14.87 -0.65 22.36
C ILE A 96 15.37 -0.97 23.76
N GLN A 97 15.74 -2.22 24.03
CA GLN A 97 16.19 -2.64 25.34
C GLN A 97 17.52 -1.97 25.70
N GLU A 98 18.46 -1.96 24.75
CA GLU A 98 19.81 -1.37 24.92
C GLU A 98 19.74 0.16 24.95
N GLY A 99 18.99 0.78 24.04
CA GLY A 99 18.87 2.25 23.95
C GLY A 99 18.11 2.92 25.09
N GLN A 100 17.54 2.14 26.03
CA GLN A 100 16.97 2.65 27.27
C GLN A 100 18.04 2.96 28.33
N GLU A 101 19.27 2.51 28.13
CA GLU A 101 20.40 2.87 28.96
C GLU A 101 20.84 4.31 28.68
N GLU A 102 21.22 5.03 29.74
CA GLU A 102 21.65 6.41 29.60
C GLU A 102 22.98 6.48 28.84
N GLY A 103 22.99 7.20 27.72
CA GLY A 103 24.19 7.34 26.88
C GLY A 103 24.32 6.30 25.76
N ASP A 104 23.46 5.28 25.69
CA ASP A 104 23.40 4.40 24.51
C ASP A 104 22.56 5.05 23.40
N ILE A 105 23.25 5.89 22.62
CA ILE A 105 22.63 6.65 21.54
C ILE A 105 22.51 5.81 20.26
N GLY A 106 23.43 4.86 20.03
CA GLY A 106 23.44 4.01 18.84
C GLY A 106 22.19 3.14 18.77
N SER A 107 21.90 2.42 19.85
CA SER A 107 20.74 1.53 19.95
C SER A 107 19.42 2.31 19.97
N ALA A 108 19.39 3.48 20.64
CA ALA A 108 18.23 4.37 20.56
C ALA A 108 17.93 4.77 19.10
N TRP A 109 18.98 5.06 18.32
CA TRP A 109 18.85 5.40 16.91
C TRP A 109 18.40 4.20 16.06
N GLY A 110 19.00 3.02 16.28
CA GLY A 110 18.60 1.76 15.66
C GLY A 110 17.12 1.46 15.84
N ALA A 111 16.60 1.63 17.06
CA ALA A 111 15.20 1.41 17.40
C ALA A 111 14.25 2.31 16.59
N PHE A 112 14.48 3.63 16.59
CA PHE A 112 13.63 4.59 15.86
C PHE A 112 13.75 4.41 14.35
N HIS A 113 14.95 4.16 13.84
CA HIS A 113 15.19 3.94 12.43
C HIS A 113 14.51 2.67 11.93
N GLY A 114 14.73 1.55 12.62
CA GLY A 114 14.15 0.25 12.26
C GLY A 114 12.62 0.29 12.29
N TYR A 115 12.02 0.92 13.30
CA TYR A 115 10.55 1.05 13.33
C TYR A 115 10.01 2.01 12.28
N SER A 116 10.70 3.11 11.99
CA SER A 116 10.28 4.03 10.93
C SER A 116 10.38 3.39 9.54
N PHE A 117 11.42 2.59 9.32
CA PHE A 117 11.55 1.75 8.13
C PHE A 117 10.39 0.76 8.03
N LEU A 118 10.07 0.04 9.12
CA LEU A 118 8.92 -0.86 9.19
C LEU A 118 7.61 -0.15 8.81
N LEU A 119 7.36 1.06 9.32
CA LEU A 119 6.16 1.84 9.01
C LEU A 119 6.08 2.24 7.52
N SER A 120 7.23 2.43 6.87
CA SER A 120 7.31 2.75 5.44
C SER A 120 7.21 1.52 4.53
N TYR A 121 7.31 0.31 5.10
CA TYR A 121 7.29 -0.92 4.33
C TYR A 121 5.86 -1.23 3.83
N PRO A 122 5.65 -1.51 2.52
CA PRO A 122 4.31 -1.71 1.97
C PRO A 122 3.49 -2.81 2.68
N GLU A 123 4.14 -3.88 3.12
CA GLU A 123 3.52 -5.00 3.81
C GLU A 123 3.45 -4.82 5.34
N PHE A 124 3.67 -3.61 5.88
CA PHE A 124 3.61 -3.34 7.31
C PHE A 124 2.32 -3.84 7.97
N ASN A 125 1.16 -3.67 7.31
CA ASN A 125 -0.12 -4.12 7.85
C ASN A 125 -0.17 -5.65 8.02
N GLU A 126 0.45 -6.39 7.11
CA GLU A 126 0.59 -7.84 7.21
C GLU A 126 1.52 -8.22 8.36
N ILE A 127 2.67 -7.54 8.46
CA ILE A 127 3.62 -7.71 9.57
C ILE A 127 2.92 -7.45 10.91
N LYS A 128 2.18 -6.35 11.03
CA LYS A 128 1.43 -5.99 12.24
C LYS A 128 0.38 -7.02 12.61
N LYS A 129 -0.27 -7.64 11.62
CA LYS A 129 -1.24 -8.72 11.83
C LYS A 129 -0.57 -10.02 12.29
N ASN A 130 0.62 -10.32 11.77
CA ASN A 130 1.35 -11.56 12.08
C ASN A 130 2.12 -11.49 13.40
N TYR A 131 2.54 -10.29 13.82
CA TYR A 131 3.33 -10.07 15.04
C TYR A 131 2.73 -8.99 15.98
N PRO A 132 1.43 -9.03 16.31
CA PRO A 132 0.75 -7.93 16.98
C PRO A 132 1.37 -7.58 18.33
N GLU A 133 1.68 -8.58 19.16
CA GLU A 133 2.29 -8.38 20.47
C GLU A 133 3.68 -7.76 20.39
N LYS A 134 4.49 -8.16 19.41
CA LYS A 134 5.83 -7.61 19.24
C LYS A 134 5.78 -6.17 18.75
N ILE A 135 4.90 -5.86 17.80
CA ILE A 135 4.70 -4.49 17.34
C ILE A 135 4.17 -3.60 18.47
N ASN A 136 3.25 -4.08 19.30
CA ASN A 136 2.78 -3.34 20.47
C ASN A 136 3.93 -3.04 21.45
N ARG A 137 4.78 -4.04 21.74
CA ARG A 137 5.98 -3.85 22.58
C ARG A 137 6.95 -2.83 21.99
N ILE A 138 7.14 -2.82 20.66
CA ILE A 138 7.94 -1.79 19.97
C ILE A 138 7.30 -0.41 20.17
N GLU A 139 6.01 -0.26 19.87
CA GLU A 139 5.28 1.00 20.02
C GLU A 139 5.31 1.54 21.47
N GLU A 140 5.27 0.64 22.46
CA GLU A 140 5.42 1.00 23.88
C GLU A 140 6.85 1.36 24.25
N GLY A 141 7.83 0.58 23.80
CA GLY A 141 9.25 0.82 24.06
C GLY A 141 9.75 2.15 23.50
N LEU A 142 9.33 2.53 22.30
CA LEU A 142 9.65 3.82 21.68
C LEU A 142 9.00 5.02 22.40
N ARG A 143 8.08 4.78 23.34
CA ARG A 143 7.55 5.82 24.23
C ARG A 143 8.40 6.04 25.47
N ASN A 144 9.48 5.28 25.68
CA ASN A 144 10.43 5.54 26.73
C ASN A 144 11.07 6.94 26.55
N GLU A 145 11.17 7.68 27.65
CA GLU A 145 11.68 9.06 27.62
C GLU A 145 13.19 9.13 27.39
N ILE A 146 13.97 8.22 27.99
CA ILE A 146 15.42 8.16 27.85
C ILE A 146 15.76 7.87 26.38
N LEU A 147 15.13 6.86 25.80
CA LEU A 147 15.33 6.47 24.40
C LEU A 147 15.05 7.65 23.44
N ARG A 148 13.94 8.39 23.64
CA ARG A 148 13.65 9.60 22.86
C ARG A 148 14.69 10.70 23.04
N LYS A 149 15.14 10.94 24.27
CA LYS A 149 16.16 11.96 24.56
C LYS A 149 17.49 11.62 23.89
N ASN A 150 17.92 10.37 23.97
CA ASN A 150 19.13 9.88 23.30
C ASN A 150 19.05 10.13 21.79
N MET A 151 17.94 9.73 21.15
CA MET A 151 17.73 9.97 19.72
C MET A 151 17.75 11.45 19.34
N ILE A 152 17.06 12.33 20.09
CA ILE A 152 17.01 13.77 19.81
C ILE A 152 18.38 14.42 19.98
N LYS A 153 19.14 13.99 21.00
CA LYS A 153 20.47 14.53 21.29
C LYS A 153 21.44 14.35 20.12
N GLU A 154 21.41 13.19 19.46
CA GLU A 154 22.25 12.94 18.27
C GLU A 154 21.90 13.90 17.13
N ILE A 155 20.62 14.06 16.81
CA ILE A 155 20.18 14.93 15.71
C ILE A 155 20.55 16.37 16.00
N LEU A 156 20.38 16.85 17.24
CA LEU A 156 20.79 18.19 17.62
C LEU A 156 22.32 18.38 17.53
N SER A 157 23.09 17.36 17.90
CA SER A 157 24.55 17.36 17.76
C SER A 157 24.97 17.45 16.30
N ASP A 158 24.33 16.68 15.41
CA ASP A 158 24.59 16.70 13.96
C ASP A 158 24.18 18.04 13.33
N ILE A 159 23.05 18.62 13.75
CA ILE A 159 22.64 19.97 13.33
C ILE A 159 23.68 21.00 13.75
N GLN A 160 24.11 20.98 15.02
CA GLN A 160 25.09 21.93 15.53
C GLN A 160 26.40 21.83 14.75
N LYS A 161 26.93 20.61 14.59
CA LYS A 161 28.13 20.35 13.79
C LYS A 161 27.95 20.79 12.34
N GLY A 162 26.81 20.46 11.72
CA GLY A 162 26.51 20.80 10.33
C GLY A 162 26.36 22.29 10.06
N GLN A 163 26.11 23.10 11.09
CA GLN A 163 26.11 24.56 11.02
C GLN A 163 27.52 25.16 11.08
N GLU A 164 28.54 24.39 11.47
CA GLU A 164 29.93 24.83 11.46
C GLU A 164 30.51 24.78 10.03
N GLU A 165 31.36 25.76 9.68
CA GLU A 165 31.99 25.81 8.37
C GLU A 165 32.79 24.54 8.06
N GLY A 166 32.46 23.88 6.95
CA GLY A 166 33.18 22.71 6.45
C GLY A 166 32.65 21.34 6.90
N ASN A 167 31.64 21.26 7.77
CA ASN A 167 31.11 19.98 8.25
C ASN A 167 29.88 19.50 7.45
N LEU A 168 30.07 19.27 6.16
CA LEU A 168 29.00 18.83 5.26
C LEU A 168 28.43 17.45 5.63
N ALA A 169 29.26 16.56 6.17
CA ALA A 169 28.83 15.22 6.58
C ALA A 169 27.78 15.28 7.71
N ALA A 170 28.04 16.10 8.74
CA ALA A 170 27.08 16.27 9.83
C ALA A 170 25.77 16.92 9.37
N ALA A 171 25.83 17.86 8.42
CA ALA A 171 24.63 18.43 7.83
C ALA A 171 23.79 17.35 7.11
N TRP A 172 24.43 16.50 6.30
CA TRP A 172 23.77 15.37 5.65
C TRP A 172 23.17 14.38 6.66
N ASP A 173 23.90 14.06 7.72
CA ASP A 173 23.39 13.18 8.78
C ASP A 173 22.21 13.79 9.52
N ALA A 174 22.22 15.09 9.83
CA ALA A 174 21.08 15.78 10.43
C ALA A 174 19.82 15.65 9.57
N PHE A 175 19.92 15.95 8.26
CA PHE A 175 18.79 15.82 7.34
C PHE A 175 18.33 14.37 7.22
N ARG A 176 19.27 13.45 6.99
CA ARG A 176 18.99 12.02 6.85
C ARG A 176 18.25 11.49 8.08
N ARG A 177 18.76 11.77 9.28
CA ARG A 177 18.19 11.30 10.53
C ARG A 177 16.81 11.89 10.80
N TYR A 178 16.61 13.19 10.51
CA TYR A 178 15.30 13.82 10.62
C TYR A 178 14.29 13.21 9.64
N SER A 179 14.67 13.01 8.38
CA SER A 179 13.80 12.39 7.36
C SER A 179 13.37 10.98 7.74
N PHE A 180 14.26 10.19 8.34
CA PHE A 180 13.93 8.86 8.82
C PHE A 180 12.89 8.84 9.95
N LEU A 181 12.74 9.92 10.73
CA LEU A 181 11.74 9.97 11.80
C LEU A 181 10.33 10.34 11.31
N LEU A 182 10.19 10.87 10.10
CA LEU A 182 8.90 11.36 9.59
C LEU A 182 7.80 10.27 9.58
N PRO A 183 8.05 9.01 9.15
CA PRO A 183 7.05 7.96 9.23
C PRO A 183 6.54 7.72 10.65
N TYR A 184 7.45 7.69 11.64
CA TYR A 184 7.09 7.51 13.04
C TYR A 184 6.27 8.68 13.60
N LEU A 185 6.67 9.92 13.32
CA LEU A 185 5.93 11.12 13.74
C LEU A 185 4.53 11.16 13.13
N SER A 186 4.41 10.81 11.85
CA SER A 186 3.13 10.71 11.15
C SER A 186 2.23 9.64 11.79
N HIS A 187 2.78 8.46 12.12
CA HIS A 187 2.06 7.40 12.83
C HIS A 187 1.55 7.85 14.20
N LEU A 188 2.39 8.50 15.00
CA LEU A 188 1.98 9.03 16.31
C LEU A 188 0.86 10.07 16.18
N TYR A 189 0.98 10.98 15.20
CA TYR A 189 -0.06 11.98 14.94
C TYR A 189 -1.39 11.31 14.58
N GLN A 190 -1.39 10.31 13.69
CA GLN A 190 -2.60 9.57 13.32
C GLN A 190 -3.24 8.84 14.51
N ILE A 191 -2.44 8.22 15.38
CA ILE A 191 -2.94 7.61 16.62
C ILE A 191 -3.58 8.68 17.52
N GLY A 192 -2.93 9.83 17.67
CA GLY A 192 -3.45 10.97 18.43
C GLY A 192 -4.80 11.45 17.92
N GLN A 193 -4.92 11.66 16.60
CA GLN A 193 -6.17 12.08 15.96
C GLN A 193 -7.30 11.06 16.19
N LYS A 194 -7.03 9.76 16.02
CA LYS A 194 -8.03 8.71 16.28
C LYS A 194 -8.55 8.74 17.72
N LYS A 195 -7.65 8.84 18.70
CA LYS A 195 -8.01 8.91 20.12
C LYS A 195 -8.82 10.17 20.47
N LEU A 196 -8.54 11.29 19.82
CA LEU A 196 -9.32 12.52 19.99
C LEU A 196 -10.74 12.33 19.45
N ALA A 197 -10.87 11.79 18.23
CA ALA A 197 -12.17 11.50 17.62
C ALA A 197 -13.01 10.51 18.46
N GLU A 198 -12.39 9.46 19.01
CA GLU A 198 -13.05 8.51 19.91
C GLU A 198 -13.57 9.19 21.19
N LYS A 199 -12.78 10.07 21.80
CA LYS A 199 -13.20 10.84 22.98
C LYS A 199 -14.37 11.77 22.66
N GLU A 200 -14.35 12.42 21.51
CA GLU A 200 -15.45 13.30 21.06
C GLU A 200 -16.73 12.50 20.78
N SER A 201 -16.62 11.35 20.12
CA SER A 201 -17.75 10.44 19.90
C SER A 201 -18.34 9.92 21.21
N GLN A 202 -17.51 9.56 22.19
CA GLN A 202 -17.97 9.10 23.51
C GLN A 202 -18.71 10.20 24.28
N LYS A 203 -18.21 11.45 24.21
CA LYS A 203 -18.92 12.61 24.79
C LYS A 203 -20.26 12.85 24.12
N ALA A 204 -20.36 12.71 22.79
CA ALA A 204 -21.62 12.89 22.07
C ALA A 204 -22.66 11.79 22.38
N MET A 205 -22.21 10.56 22.68
CA MET A 205 -23.07 9.42 23.05
C MET A 205 -23.54 9.44 24.51
N GLN A 206 -22.93 10.25 25.37
CA GLN A 206 -23.45 10.55 26.70
C GLN A 206 -24.13 11.93 26.66
N PRO A 207 -25.43 12.01 26.31
CA PRO A 207 -26.15 13.25 26.55
C PRO A 207 -26.02 13.53 28.04
N GLU A 208 -25.46 14.70 28.40
CA GLU A 208 -25.59 15.22 29.75
C GLU A 208 -27.05 15.00 30.15
N LYS A 209 -27.28 14.30 31.27
CA LYS A 209 -28.60 14.27 31.88
C LYS A 209 -28.97 15.71 32.17
N LYS A 210 -29.58 16.41 31.20
CA LYS A 210 -30.26 17.66 31.42
C LYS A 210 -31.25 17.33 32.51
N LYS A 211 -30.97 17.77 33.74
CA LYS A 211 -31.97 17.82 34.79
C LYS A 211 -33.11 18.61 34.17
N LEU A 212 -34.20 17.93 33.83
CA LEU A 212 -35.44 18.60 33.51
C LEU A 212 -35.70 19.55 34.70
N PRO A 213 -35.95 20.85 34.45
CA PRO A 213 -36.35 21.72 35.54
C PRO A 213 -37.56 21.08 36.24
N PRO A 214 -37.63 21.12 37.58
CA PRO A 214 -38.77 20.57 38.30
C PRO A 214 -40.05 21.21 37.75
N ILE A 215 -41.03 20.36 37.44
CA ILE A 215 -42.36 20.80 37.02
C ILE A 215 -42.92 21.63 38.19
N PRO A 216 -43.38 22.88 37.97
CA PRO A 216 -44.00 23.66 39.03
C PRO A 216 -45.24 22.90 39.52
N GLU A 217 -45.31 22.62 40.82
CA GLU A 217 -46.54 22.12 41.43
C GLU A 217 -47.62 23.19 41.25
N GLU A 218 -48.68 22.85 40.51
CA GLU A 218 -49.90 23.64 40.49
C GLU A 218 -50.39 23.75 41.93
N LYS A 219 -50.38 24.98 42.46
CA LYS A 219 -51.10 25.28 43.69
C LYS A 219 -52.59 25.10 43.39
N ALA A 220 -53.15 23.99 43.84
CA ALA A 220 -54.59 23.86 44.00
C ALA A 220 -55.06 24.94 44.99
N PHE A 221 -56.19 25.56 44.64
CA PHE A 221 -56.87 26.65 45.34
C PHE A 221 -57.04 26.45 46.85
#